data_AF-A0A2N8SQU0-F1
#
_entry.id   AF-A0A2N8SQU0-F1
#
_cell.length_a   1.000
_cell.length_b   1.000
_cell.length_c   1.000
_cell.angle_alpha   90.00
_cell.angle_beta   90.00
_cell.angle_gamma   90.00
#
_symmetry.space_group_name_H-M   'P 1'
#
loop_
_entity.id
_entity.type
_entity.pdbx_description
1 polymer ?
#
loop_
_entity_poly.entity_id
_entity_poly.type
_entity_poly.pdbx_seq_one_letter_code
_entity_poly.pdbx_strand_id
1 'polypeptide(L)' 'MKTLSRYLAENFPADYKTRVEPQDDGYLVVRVGYPINGTEAIRTVSGRQVQNGLLVETMLDDMRRELARPQ' A
#
# COMPACT_ATOMS: atom_id res chain seq x y z
N MET A 1 13.16 12.77 -0.37
CA MET A 1 12.67 11.38 -0.15
C MET A 1 11.16 11.45 -0.01
N LYS A 2 10.37 10.67 -0.76
CA LYS A 2 8.90 10.64 -0.60
C LYS A 2 8.55 9.74 0.59
N THR A 3 7.52 10.08 1.35
CA THR A 3 6.99 9.22 2.42
C THR A 3 6.05 8.17 1.83
N LEU A 4 5.86 7.04 2.53
CA LEU A 4 4.95 5.98 2.10
C LEU A 4 3.52 6.49 1.87
N SER A 5 3.05 7.39 2.72
CA SER A 5 1.74 8.05 2.57
C SER A 5 1.63 8.82 1.25
N ARG A 6 2.73 9.45 0.79
CA ARG A 6 2.74 10.15 -0.50
C ARG A 6 2.70 9.18 -1.67
N TYR A 7 3.42 8.07 -1.59
CA TYR A 7 3.33 7.01 -2.60
C TYR A 7 1.90 6.46 -2.71
N LEU A 8 1.22 6.24 -1.58
CA LEU A 8 -0.17 5.79 -1.57
C LEU A 8 -1.11 6.79 -2.26
N ALA A 9 -0.99 8.07 -1.94
CA ALA A 9 -1.80 9.12 -2.56
C ALA A 9 -1.58 9.27 -4.08
N GLU A 10 -0.37 8.98 -4.55
CA GLU A 10 -0.03 9.05 -5.98
C GLU A 10 -0.48 7.81 -6.77
N ASN A 11 -0.55 6.63 -6.13
CA ASN A 11 -0.86 5.35 -6.79
C ASN A 11 -2.33 4.94 -6.65
N PHE A 12 -3.01 5.41 -5.61
CA PHE A 12 -4.40 5.05 -5.33
C PHE A 12 -5.27 6.32 -5.30
N PRO A 13 -6.24 6.45 -6.23
CA PRO A 13 -7.23 7.51 -6.22
C PRO A 13 -8.01 7.60 -4.90
N ALA A 14 -8.68 8.74 -4.67
CA ALA A 14 -9.45 9.00 -3.44
C ALA A 14 -10.56 7.97 -3.14
N ASP A 15 -10.98 7.20 -4.15
CA ASP A 15 -11.94 6.11 -3.98
C ASP A 15 -11.37 4.95 -3.15
N TYR A 16 -10.05 4.79 -3.08
CA TYR A 16 -9.43 3.73 -2.29
C TYR A 16 -9.26 4.15 -0.83
N LYS A 17 -9.55 3.23 0.09
CA LYS A 17 -9.25 3.39 1.52
C LYS A 17 -7.82 2.93 1.77
N THR A 18 -6.90 3.87 1.99
CA THR A 18 -5.50 3.56 2.31
C THR A 18 -5.22 3.77 3.80
N ARG A 19 -4.47 2.87 4.42
CA ARG A 19 -4.04 2.96 5.82
C ARG A 19 -2.64 2.40 6.00
N VAL A 20 -1.83 3.08 6.81
CA VAL A 20 -0.49 2.62 7.21
C VAL A 20 -0.45 2.55 8.72
N GLU A 21 -0.11 1.38 9.25
CA GLU A 21 -0.05 1.12 10.70
C GLU A 21 1.38 0.71 11.08
N PRO A 22 2.11 1.54 11.83
CA PRO A 22 3.40 1.13 12.38
C PRO A 22 3.21 0.02 13.41
N GLN A 23 4.14 -0.92 13.41
CA GLN A 23 4.21 -2.04 14.34
C GLN A 23 5.42 -1.84 15.28
N ASP A 24 5.34 -2.44 16.47
CA ASP A 24 6.36 -2.29 17.52
C ASP A 24 7.71 -2.94 17.14
N ASP A 25 7.74 -3.80 16.12
CA ASP A 25 8.90 -4.51 15.62
C ASP A 25 9.65 -3.77 14.49
N GLY A 26 9.24 -2.53 14.17
CA GLY A 26 9.84 -1.72 13.11
C GLY A 26 9.32 -2.02 11.70
N TYR A 27 8.24 -2.80 11.60
CA TYR A 27 7.49 -2.99 10.37
C TYR A 27 6.31 -2.02 10.27
N LEU A 28 5.79 -1.86 9.05
CA LEU A 28 4.57 -1.13 8.73
C LEU A 28 3.61 -2.08 8.03
N VAL A 29 2.36 -2.07 8.45
CA VAL A 29 1.26 -2.73 7.74
C VAL A 29 0.59 -1.71 6.84
N VAL A 30 0.61 -1.97 5.53
CA VAL A 30 -0.03 -1.18 4.49
C VAL A 30 -1.31 -1.87 4.07
N ARG A 31 -2.44 -1.18 4.19
CA ARG A 31 -3.76 -1.66 3.78
C ARG A 31 -4.31 -0.76 2.69
N VAL A 32 -4.81 -1.36 1.63
CA VAL A 32 -5.49 -0.66 0.55
C VAL A 32 -6.79 -1.40 0.22
N GLY A 33 -7.93 -0.77 0.49
CA GLY A 33 -9.25 -1.30 0.21
C GLY A 33 -9.92 -0.59 -0.95
N TYR A 34 -10.59 -1.35 -1.83
CA TYR A 34 -11.46 -0.80 -2.86
C TYR A 34 -12.93 -0.93 -2.43
N PRO A 35 -13.65 0.19 -2.20
CA PRO A 35 -14.96 0.16 -1.55
C PRO A 35 -16.06 -0.47 -2.40
N ILE A 36 -15.89 -0.52 -3.73
CA ILE A 36 -16.93 -0.99 -4.66
C ILE A 36 -17.13 -2.52 -4.57
N ASN A 37 -16.05 -3.28 -4.36
CA ASN A 37 -16.10 -4.75 -4.30
C ASN A 37 -15.72 -5.31 -2.92
N GLY A 38 -15.49 -4.45 -1.92
CA GLY A 38 -15.08 -4.87 -0.57
C GLY A 38 -13.74 -5.60 -0.52
N THR A 39 -12.92 -5.53 -1.58
CA THR A 39 -11.62 -6.22 -1.63
C THR A 39 -10.56 -5.36 -0.97
N GLU A 40 -9.70 -5.99 -0.17
CA GLU A 40 -8.57 -5.34 0.51
C GLU A 40 -7.27 -6.07 0.20
N ALA A 41 -6.24 -5.30 -0.17
CA ALA A 41 -4.88 -5.78 -0.28
C ALA A 41 -4.10 -5.32 0.96
N ILE A 42 -3.41 -6.25 1.60
CA ILE A 42 -2.60 -6.00 2.79
C ILE A 42 -1.17 -6.42 2.51
N ARG A 43 -0.19 -5.59 2.91
CA ARG A 43 1.24 -5.88 2.81
C ARG A 43 1.97 -5.41 4.06
N THR A 44 2.91 -6.23 4.53
CA THR A 44 3.81 -5.86 5.62
C THR A 44 5.17 -5.51 5.03
N VAL A 45 5.70 -4.33 5.38
CA VAL A 45 7.00 -3.85 4.90
C VAL A 45 7.85 -3.39 6.07
N SER A 46 9.14 -3.69 6.05
CA SER A 46 10.06 -3.14 7.06
C SER A 46 10.29 -1.64 6.82
N GLY A 47 10.56 -0.88 7.89
CA GLY A 47 10.92 0.54 7.75
C GLY A 47 12.12 0.81 6.84
N ARG A 48 13.06 -0.15 6.72
CA ARG A 48 14.19 -0.08 5.77
C ARG A 48 13.75 -0.26 4.31
N GLN A 49 12.78 -1.14 4.06
CA GLN A 49 12.26 -1.35 2.70
C GLN A 49 11.49 -0.13 2.18
N VAL A 50 10.82 0.60 3.06
CA VAL A 50 10.10 1.85 2.74
C VAL A 50 11.05 2.94 2.23
N GLN A 51 12.34 2.86 2.58
CA GLN A 51 13.35 3.78 2.09
C GLN A 51 13.75 3.52 0.63
N ASN A 52 13.45 2.33 0.10
CA ASN A 52 13.71 1.97 -1.29
C ASN A 52 12.48 2.31 -2.14
N GLY A 53 12.54 3.45 -2.84
CA GLY A 53 11.42 3.93 -3.66
C GLY A 53 10.95 2.94 -4.74
N LEU A 54 11.88 2.26 -5.43
CA LEU A 54 11.54 1.27 -6.46
C LEU A 54 10.79 0.07 -5.87
N LEU A 55 11.22 -0.40 -4.70
CA LEU A 55 10.54 -1.49 -3.99
C LEU A 55 9.12 -1.08 -3.57
N VAL A 56 8.96 0.15 -3.05
CA VAL A 56 7.64 0.68 -2.69
C VAL A 56 6.74 0.78 -3.92
N GLU A 57 7.21 1.35 -5.02
CA GLU A 57 6.43 1.47 -6.26
C GLU A 57 5.99 0.11 -6.81
N THR A 58 6.90 -0.86 -6.83
CA THR A 58 6.61 -2.24 -7.28
C THR A 58 5.54 -2.88 -6.41
N MET A 59 5.67 -2.74 -5.09
CA MET A 59 4.69 -3.28 -4.15
C MET A 59 3.30 -2.66 -4.36
N LEU A 60 3.22 -1.34 -4.55
CA LEU A 60 1.92 -0.68 -4.75
C LEU A 60 1.28 -1.06 -6.09
N ASP A 61 2.07 -1.25 -7.16
CA ASP A 61 1.54 -1.74 -8.44
C ASP A 61 0.98 -3.17 -8.31
N ASP A 62 1.67 -4.04 -7.58
CA ASP A 62 1.20 -5.40 -7.29
C ASP A 62 -0.11 -5.39 -6.50
N MET A 63 -0.22 -4.56 -5.46
CA MET A 63 -1.46 -4.40 -4.68
C MET A 63 -2.60 -3.87 -5.56
N ARG A 64 -2.32 -2.90 -6.43
CA ARG A 64 -3.33 -2.37 -7.36
C ARG A 64 -3.82 -3.44 -8.34
N ARG A 65 -2.91 -4.27 -8.87
CA ARG A 65 -3.27 -5.39 -9.74
C ARG A 65 -4.11 -6.43 -9.01
N GLU A 66 -3.78 -6.72 -7.75
CA GLU A 66 -4.56 -7.62 -6.91
C GLU A 66 -6.00 -7.12 -6.73
N LEU A 67 -6.17 -5.84 -6.40
CA LEU A 67 -7.48 -5.21 -6.22
C LEU A 67 -8.32 -5.14 -7.51
N ALA A 68 -7.66 -5.08 -8.67
CA ALA A 68 -8.30 -5.02 -9.97
C ALA A 68 -8.68 -6.40 -10.55
N ARG A 69 -8.25 -7.52 -9.93
CA ARG A 69 -8.62 -8.85 -10.42
C ARG A 69 -10.10 -9.13 -10.09
N PRO A 70 -10.90 -9.57 -11.07
CA PRO A 70 -12.22 -10.12 -10.79
C PRO A 70 -12.06 -11.39 -9.94
N GLN A 71 -12.82 -11.48 -8.84
CA GLN A 71 -12.90 -12.67 -8.00
C GLN A 71 -13.75 -13.76 -8.66
#